data_AF-A0A6S6WGI5-F1
#
_entry.id   AF-A0A6S6WGI5-F1
#
_cell.length_a   1.000
_cell.length_b   1.000
_cell.length_c   1.000
_cell.angle_alpha   90.00
_cell.angle_beta   90.00
_cell.angle_gamma   90.00
#
_symmetry.space_group_name_H-M   'P 1'
#
loop_
_entity.id
_entity.type
_entity.pdbx_description
1 polymer ?
#
loop_
_entity_poly.entity_id
_entity_poly.type
_entity_poly.pdbx_seq_one_letter_code
_entity_poly.pdbx_strand_id
1 'polypeptide(L)'
;MALIDDAIADLESQEPGKQLILAEFARKWGVSRATLSRRWRRVTGPRRDGYAQQQAISPQQELELLRYIKGLNKRGLPPTREMIRNFSSEVAHQQLSESWVTRFINRHKIHLISKWTTAMDRTRHLADSESKYRLYFELLHQKISEYHLEARDIYNMDEKGFLIGLIGRSKRIFSRRQWEKKEVRVSLQDGSREFLTVMACCCADGSSLPPALIYAAKKGAIQSSWVEDIKAGEHEVFVSSSPTGWSNDNVGLAWLEQVFDRYTKQRSGRWRLLILDGHGSHVTMDFIDYCDRHRILLIILPPHSTHTLQPLDVVLFKPLSQAYSNELTNHLHKAQGRTLIKKGDFFPLFWSAWISSFTESLILKAFEATGIWPMDANVILRRFASTPDAERSSSSGLSDHDWRKLDRLVRAAFNDSHQYEARKLRSSVHHISVQYELLQLENEGLKEALQHKKKHKKKGKALDLQQRQEYHGGAVHWSPRKLREARAREVVRERDEAEEKLQKSQAKKQREEAQLQRQVELEQRRVERQRLKEMREQERAEKAADRARKVEAQHQTKTIQQAQQRKRKAPRVAPPSNKRQKRAGAAQAGVQTGDEPSAAPAKVTSRGRKVKLPEKYR
;
A
#
# COMPACT_ATOMS: atom_id res chain seq x y z
N MET A 1 -17.75 55.42 -10.38
CA MET A 1 -16.44 55.43 -9.68
C MET A 1 -15.57 56.64 -10.05
N ALA A 2 -15.91 57.44 -11.06
CA ALA A 2 -15.09 58.58 -11.52
C ALA A 2 -15.16 59.83 -10.62
N LEU A 3 -16.35 60.23 -10.15
CA LEU A 3 -16.58 61.53 -9.48
C LEU A 3 -15.71 61.84 -8.25
N ILE A 4 -15.26 60.83 -7.49
CA ILE A 4 -14.39 61.04 -6.33
C ILE A 4 -12.93 61.24 -6.75
N ASP A 5 -12.49 60.51 -7.77
CA ASP A 5 -11.12 60.60 -8.27
C ASP A 5 -10.94 61.91 -9.06
N ASP A 6 -11.97 62.33 -9.81
CA ASP A 6 -12.01 63.63 -10.49
C ASP A 6 -12.02 64.79 -9.48
N ALA A 7 -12.75 64.66 -8.37
CA ALA A 7 -12.75 65.64 -7.27
C ALA A 7 -11.40 65.75 -6.56
N ILE A 8 -10.60 64.68 -6.52
CA ILE A 8 -9.25 64.69 -5.96
C ILE A 8 -8.28 65.34 -6.94
N ALA A 9 -8.36 65.00 -8.23
CA ALA A 9 -7.53 65.65 -9.26
C ALA A 9 -7.79 67.17 -9.34
N ASP A 10 -9.04 67.60 -9.17
CA ASP A 10 -9.43 69.03 -9.10
C ASP A 10 -8.97 69.73 -7.81
N LEU A 11 -8.73 68.97 -6.72
CA LEU A 11 -8.10 69.48 -5.49
C LEU A 11 -6.56 69.56 -5.64
N GLU A 12 -5.95 68.58 -6.30
CA GLU A 12 -4.50 68.53 -6.56
C GLU A 12 -4.03 69.59 -7.56
N SER A 13 -4.92 70.05 -8.45
CA SER A 13 -4.64 71.10 -9.45
C SER A 13 -4.70 72.53 -8.91
N GLN A 14 -5.05 72.73 -7.63
CA GLN A 14 -5.12 74.06 -7.03
C GLN A 14 -3.74 74.59 -6.63
N GLU A 15 -3.55 75.91 -6.79
CA GLU A 15 -2.30 76.60 -6.46
C GLU A 15 -1.96 76.47 -4.96
N PRO A 16 -0.70 76.15 -4.61
CA PRO A 16 -0.29 76.02 -3.21
C PRO A 16 -0.38 77.38 -2.51
N GLY A 17 -1.36 77.53 -1.61
CA GLY A 17 -1.56 78.76 -0.83
C GLY A 17 -3.02 79.23 -0.73
N LYS A 18 -3.94 78.73 -1.58
CA LYS A 18 -5.38 78.99 -1.44
C LYS A 18 -5.99 78.16 -0.30
N GLN A 19 -6.90 78.77 0.46
CA GLN A 19 -7.60 78.11 1.56
C GLN A 19 -8.59 77.07 0.98
N LEU A 20 -8.23 75.79 1.01
CA LEU A 20 -9.00 74.71 0.39
C LEU A 20 -10.27 74.40 1.21
N ILE A 21 -11.43 74.87 0.75
CA ILE A 21 -12.73 74.55 1.34
C ILE A 21 -13.25 73.23 0.77
N LEU A 22 -12.89 72.11 1.40
CA LEU A 22 -13.33 70.74 1.00
C LEU A 22 -14.86 70.59 0.85
N ALA A 23 -15.66 71.44 1.49
CA ALA A 23 -17.12 71.42 1.40
C ALA A 23 -17.64 71.92 0.04
N GLU A 24 -16.94 72.87 -0.60
CA GLU A 24 -17.31 73.41 -1.90
C GLU A 24 -16.99 72.43 -3.02
N PHE A 25 -15.82 71.79 -2.96
CA PHE A 25 -15.42 70.71 -3.87
C PHE A 25 -16.33 69.49 -3.74
N ALA A 26 -16.69 69.10 -2.51
CA ALA A 26 -17.67 68.05 -2.26
C ALA A 26 -19.04 68.35 -2.91
N ARG A 27 -19.47 69.62 -2.87
CA ARG A 27 -20.74 70.06 -3.47
C ARG A 27 -20.65 70.13 -5.00
N LYS A 28 -19.53 70.65 -5.55
CA LYS A 28 -19.23 70.75 -6.98
C LYS A 28 -19.28 69.38 -7.68
N TRP A 29 -18.73 68.36 -7.03
CA TRP A 29 -18.62 67.01 -7.61
C TRP A 29 -19.69 66.03 -7.10
N GLY A 30 -20.63 66.48 -6.26
CA GLY A 30 -21.72 65.63 -5.75
C GLY A 30 -21.23 64.48 -4.85
N VAL A 31 -20.13 64.68 -4.11
CA VAL A 31 -19.48 63.67 -3.26
C VAL A 31 -19.64 64.03 -1.78
N SER A 32 -19.82 63.05 -0.89
CA SER A 32 -19.80 63.30 0.55
C SER A 32 -18.47 63.90 1.03
N ARG A 33 -18.54 65.06 1.70
CA ARG A 33 -17.38 65.77 2.27
C ARG A 33 -16.54 64.89 3.20
N ALA A 34 -17.17 63.99 3.94
CA ALA A 34 -16.45 63.05 4.82
C ALA A 34 -15.61 62.05 4.01
N THR A 35 -16.17 61.51 2.92
CA THR A 35 -15.48 60.56 2.03
C THR A 35 -14.34 61.23 1.27
N LEU A 36 -14.56 62.46 0.76
CA LEU A 36 -13.53 63.26 0.08
C LEU A 36 -12.37 63.60 1.03
N SER A 37 -12.69 64.04 2.25
CA SER A 37 -11.69 64.36 3.30
C SER A 37 -10.85 63.14 3.69
N ARG A 38 -11.47 61.96 3.88
CA ARG A 38 -10.74 60.72 4.21
C ARG A 38 -9.80 60.28 3.09
N ARG A 39 -10.21 60.44 1.82
CA ARG A 39 -9.38 60.08 0.67
C ARG A 39 -8.25 61.08 0.42
N TRP A 40 -8.52 62.38 0.61
CA TRP A 40 -7.51 63.45 0.59
C TRP A 40 -6.42 63.27 1.65
N ARG A 41 -6.82 62.94 2.88
CA ARG A 41 -5.89 62.65 3.99
C ARG A 41 -5.21 61.27 3.88
N ARG A 42 -5.41 60.56 2.76
CA ARG A 42 -4.88 59.20 2.49
C ARG A 42 -5.27 58.15 3.55
N VAL A 43 -6.35 58.39 4.31
CA VAL A 43 -6.90 57.44 5.30
C VAL A 43 -7.63 56.29 4.59
N THR A 44 -8.12 56.52 3.36
CA THR A 44 -8.77 55.50 2.54
C THR A 44 -8.23 55.60 1.12
N GLY A 45 -7.64 54.53 0.60
CA GLY A 45 -7.14 54.48 -0.77
C GLY A 45 -8.24 54.24 -1.82
N PRO A 46 -7.90 54.29 -3.11
CA PRO A 46 -8.79 53.85 -4.18
C PRO A 46 -9.34 52.44 -3.93
N ARG A 47 -10.63 52.22 -4.22
CA ARG A 47 -11.24 50.90 -4.07
C ARG A 47 -10.48 49.82 -4.84
N ARG A 48 -9.92 50.17 -6.00
CA ARG A 48 -9.09 49.28 -6.83
C ARG A 48 -7.86 48.76 -6.08
N ASP A 49 -7.20 49.62 -5.30
CA ASP A 49 -6.00 49.26 -4.54
C ASP A 49 -6.34 48.39 -3.33
N GLY A 50 -7.47 48.69 -2.66
CA GLY A 50 -8.01 47.84 -1.61
C GLY A 50 -8.38 46.43 -2.12
N TYR A 51 -8.96 46.33 -3.32
CA TYR A 51 -9.22 45.03 -3.95
C TYR A 51 -7.93 44.32 -4.38
N ALA A 52 -6.89 45.04 -4.83
CA ALA A 52 -5.60 44.45 -5.20
C ALA A 52 -4.89 43.82 -3.99
N GLN A 53 -4.99 44.44 -2.80
CA GLN A 53 -4.43 43.91 -1.55
C GLN A 53 -5.18 42.68 -1.01
N GLN A 54 -6.41 42.44 -1.46
CA GLN A 54 -7.24 41.29 -1.06
C GLN A 54 -7.15 40.12 -2.06
N GLN A 55 -6.37 40.24 -3.13
CA GLN A 55 -6.21 39.14 -4.10
C GLN A 55 -5.30 38.05 -3.53
N ALA A 56 -5.69 36.79 -3.79
CA ALA A 56 -4.88 35.62 -3.45
C ALA A 56 -3.51 35.59 -4.17
N ILE A 57 -3.41 36.28 -5.31
CA ILE A 57 -2.20 36.45 -6.12
C ILE A 57 -2.08 37.93 -6.46
N SER A 58 -0.89 38.50 -6.32
CA SER A 58 -0.65 39.91 -6.63
C SER A 58 -0.73 40.18 -8.15
N PRO A 59 -1.04 41.42 -8.57
CA PRO A 59 -1.06 41.78 -10.00
C PRO A 59 0.25 41.49 -10.75
N GLN A 60 1.39 41.57 -10.06
CA GLN A 60 2.69 41.26 -10.65
C GLN A 60 2.88 39.75 -10.85
N GLN A 61 2.47 38.93 -9.89
CA GLN A 61 2.48 37.47 -10.04
C GLN A 61 1.51 37.00 -11.15
N GLU A 62 0.36 37.67 -11.33
CA GLU A 62 -0.53 37.39 -12.47
C GLU A 62 0.15 37.68 -13.81
N LEU A 63 0.97 38.74 -13.91
CA LEU A 63 1.70 39.07 -15.13
C LEU A 63 2.79 38.04 -15.45
N GLU A 64 3.50 37.53 -14.45
CA GLU A 64 4.46 36.44 -14.64
C GLU A 64 3.76 35.13 -15.04
N LEU A 65 2.59 34.83 -14.45
CA LEU A 65 1.77 33.69 -14.87
C LEU A 65 1.33 33.80 -16.34
N LEU A 66 1.01 35.00 -16.82
CA LEU A 66 0.71 35.24 -18.24
C LEU A 66 1.92 34.99 -19.14
N ARG A 67 3.11 35.45 -18.74
CA ARG A 67 4.34 35.19 -19.51
C ARG A 67 4.63 33.69 -19.55
N TYR A 68 4.42 33.01 -18.43
CA TYR A 68 4.57 31.57 -18.34
C TYR A 68 3.59 30.83 -19.28
N ILE A 69 2.30 31.18 -19.27
CA ILE A 69 1.30 30.63 -20.21
C ILE A 69 1.71 30.86 -21.68
N LYS A 70 2.20 32.05 -22.01
CA LYS A 70 2.72 32.34 -23.36
C LYS A 70 3.94 31.48 -23.71
N GLY A 71 4.82 31.22 -22.74
CA GLY A 71 5.95 30.30 -22.88
C GLY A 71 5.50 28.86 -23.13
N LEU A 72 4.52 28.38 -22.37
CA LEU A 72 3.92 27.04 -22.55
C LEU A 72 3.29 26.89 -23.94
N ASN A 73 2.55 27.89 -24.41
CA ASN A 73 1.98 27.91 -25.76
C ASN A 73 3.08 27.80 -26.84
N LYS A 74 4.20 28.52 -26.69
CA LYS A 74 5.34 28.43 -27.63
C LYS A 74 6.02 27.05 -27.61
N ARG A 75 5.98 26.37 -26.47
CA ARG A 75 6.46 24.99 -26.29
C ARG A 75 5.48 23.94 -26.81
N GLY A 76 4.30 24.35 -27.29
CA GLY A 76 3.28 23.43 -27.79
C GLY A 76 2.39 22.83 -26.71
N LEU A 77 2.36 23.44 -25.52
CA LEU A 77 1.58 23.01 -24.36
C LEU A 77 0.50 24.05 -24.03
N PRO A 78 -0.62 24.11 -24.75
CA PRO A 78 -1.72 24.99 -24.38
C PRO A 78 -2.31 24.54 -23.03
N PRO A 79 -2.20 25.34 -21.94
CA PRO A 79 -2.57 24.89 -20.61
C PRO A 79 -4.10 24.82 -20.46
N THR A 80 -4.58 23.74 -19.86
CA THR A 80 -6.00 23.58 -19.53
C THR A 80 -6.40 24.48 -18.36
N ARG A 81 -7.72 24.65 -18.15
CA ARG A 81 -8.23 25.42 -17.00
C ARG A 81 -7.75 24.86 -15.66
N GLU A 82 -7.64 23.53 -15.57
CA GLU A 82 -7.14 22.83 -14.39
C GLU A 82 -5.63 23.05 -14.20
N MET A 83 -4.83 23.02 -15.27
CA MET A 83 -3.40 23.40 -15.18
C MET A 83 -3.22 24.83 -14.66
N ILE A 84 -4.03 25.78 -15.16
CA ILE A 84 -4.00 27.17 -14.68
C ILE A 84 -4.39 27.24 -13.19
N ARG A 85 -5.39 26.46 -12.75
CA ARG A 85 -5.76 26.35 -11.32
C ARG A 85 -4.59 25.83 -10.50
N ASN A 86 -3.89 24.80 -10.96
CA ASN A 86 -2.77 24.20 -10.25
C ASN A 86 -1.59 25.19 -10.14
N PHE A 87 -1.17 25.79 -11.26
CA PHE A 87 -0.09 26.80 -11.27
C PHE A 87 -0.40 27.99 -10.36
N SER A 88 -1.65 28.50 -10.43
CA SER A 88 -2.07 29.61 -9.58
C SER A 88 -2.15 29.21 -8.10
N SER A 89 -2.55 27.98 -7.78
CA SER A 89 -2.60 27.48 -6.41
C SER A 89 -1.21 27.29 -5.79
N GLU A 90 -0.23 26.86 -6.60
CA GLU A 90 1.18 26.77 -6.20
C GLU A 90 1.76 28.16 -5.90
N VAL A 91 1.54 29.14 -6.81
CA VAL A 91 2.01 30.52 -6.62
C VAL A 91 1.35 31.20 -5.41
N ALA A 92 0.09 30.86 -5.11
CA ALA A 92 -0.65 31.39 -3.98
C ALA A 92 -0.40 30.65 -2.65
N HIS A 93 0.31 29.51 -2.69
CA HIS A 93 0.47 28.56 -1.56
C HIS A 93 -0.87 28.16 -0.90
N GLN A 94 -1.96 28.17 -1.66
CA GLN A 94 -3.30 27.80 -1.20
C GLN A 94 -4.12 27.28 -2.39
N GLN A 95 -5.04 26.34 -2.13
CA GLN A 95 -5.90 25.80 -3.18
C GLN A 95 -6.91 26.86 -3.66
N LEU A 96 -6.81 27.24 -4.93
CA LEU A 96 -7.70 28.20 -5.57
C LEU A 96 -8.87 27.51 -6.26
N SER A 97 -10.02 28.20 -6.29
CA SER A 97 -11.25 27.67 -6.89
C SER A 97 -11.29 27.85 -8.41
N GLU A 98 -12.12 27.06 -9.09
CA GLU A 98 -12.46 27.25 -10.52
C GLU A 98 -13.02 28.65 -10.84
N SER A 99 -13.69 29.26 -9.86
CA SER A 99 -14.19 30.63 -9.98
C SER A 99 -13.06 31.66 -10.02
N TRP A 100 -11.91 31.38 -9.40
CA TRP A 100 -10.72 32.23 -9.51
C TRP A 100 -10.16 32.22 -10.94
N VAL A 101 -10.00 31.05 -11.55
CA VAL A 101 -9.51 30.89 -12.94
C VAL A 101 -10.40 31.66 -13.91
N THR A 102 -11.72 31.58 -13.73
CA THR A 102 -12.69 32.34 -14.53
C THR A 102 -12.47 33.86 -14.39
N ARG A 103 -12.24 34.36 -13.17
CA ARG A 103 -11.97 35.80 -12.93
C ARG A 103 -10.63 36.23 -13.51
N PHE A 104 -9.58 35.42 -13.40
CA PHE A 104 -8.26 35.68 -13.98
C PHE A 104 -8.33 35.82 -15.51
N ILE A 105 -8.95 34.86 -16.20
CA ILE A 105 -9.15 34.92 -17.65
C ILE A 105 -9.97 36.16 -18.02
N ASN A 106 -10.99 36.49 -17.24
CA ASN A 106 -11.80 37.68 -17.46
C ASN A 106 -11.05 39.00 -17.26
N ARG A 107 -10.07 39.06 -16.34
CA ARG A 107 -9.19 40.23 -16.16
C ARG A 107 -8.23 40.40 -17.33
N HIS A 108 -7.73 39.30 -17.88
CA HIS A 108 -6.70 39.28 -18.92
C HIS A 108 -7.24 38.96 -20.33
N LYS A 109 -8.49 39.29 -20.61
CA LYS A 109 -9.17 39.00 -21.90
C LYS A 109 -8.43 39.50 -23.15
N ILE A 110 -7.61 40.53 -23.02
CA ILE A 110 -6.79 41.07 -24.12
C ILE A 110 -5.67 40.07 -24.51
N HIS A 111 -5.20 39.27 -23.55
CA HIS A 111 -4.08 38.34 -23.73
C HIS A 111 -4.49 36.87 -23.71
N LEU A 112 -5.62 36.54 -23.10
CA LEU A 112 -6.12 35.17 -22.94
C LEU A 112 -7.57 35.06 -23.40
N ILE A 113 -7.87 33.98 -24.12
CA ILE A 113 -9.23 33.63 -24.52
C ILE A 113 -9.51 32.20 -24.04
N SER A 114 -10.60 32.02 -23.30
CA SER A 114 -11.13 30.70 -22.95
C SER A 114 -12.28 30.38 -23.89
N LYS A 115 -12.05 29.50 -24.87
CA LYS A 115 -13.12 28.92 -25.68
C LYS A 115 -13.49 27.55 -25.13
N TRP A 116 -14.78 27.30 -24.94
CA TRP A 116 -15.29 25.95 -24.72
C TRP A 116 -15.12 25.17 -26.02
N THR A 117 -14.53 23.97 -25.96
CA THR A 117 -14.79 22.93 -26.95
C THR A 117 -16.09 22.27 -26.55
N THR A 118 -17.22 22.83 -26.97
CA THR A 118 -18.55 22.30 -26.66
C THR A 118 -18.77 20.99 -27.43
N ALA A 119 -19.40 20.01 -26.79
CA ALA A 119 -20.03 18.88 -27.48
C ALA A 119 -21.13 19.45 -28.38
N MET A 120 -20.91 19.44 -29.69
CA MET A 120 -21.78 20.07 -30.68
C MET A 120 -21.83 19.25 -31.97
N ASP A 121 -22.96 19.45 -32.67
CA ASP A 121 -23.45 18.86 -33.92
C ASP A 121 -22.47 18.05 -34.78
N ARG A 122 -22.87 16.83 -35.15
CA ARG A 122 -22.04 15.77 -35.75
C ARG A 122 -21.33 16.21 -37.04
N THR A 123 -21.92 17.11 -37.82
CA THR A 123 -21.34 17.67 -39.07
C THR A 123 -20.34 18.80 -38.81
N ARG A 124 -20.55 19.63 -37.77
CA ARG A 124 -19.55 20.63 -37.32
C ARG A 124 -18.39 19.97 -36.57
N HIS A 125 -18.65 18.88 -35.84
CA HIS A 125 -17.64 18.07 -35.16
C HIS A 125 -16.57 17.54 -36.13
N LEU A 126 -16.95 17.11 -37.34
CA LEU A 126 -15.99 16.60 -38.32
C LEU A 126 -15.08 17.72 -38.84
N ALA A 127 -15.63 18.89 -39.18
CA ALA A 127 -14.87 20.04 -39.71
C ALA A 127 -14.00 20.77 -38.67
N ASP A 128 -14.50 20.97 -37.44
CA ASP A 128 -13.72 21.57 -36.34
C ASP A 128 -12.64 20.60 -35.83
N SER A 129 -12.91 19.28 -35.82
CA SER A 129 -11.90 18.28 -35.45
C SER A 129 -10.79 18.19 -36.50
N GLU A 130 -11.12 18.29 -37.79
CA GLU A 130 -10.10 18.32 -38.85
C GLU A 130 -9.15 19.52 -38.68
N SER A 131 -9.70 20.72 -38.48
CA SER A 131 -8.89 21.94 -38.29
C SER A 131 -8.02 21.87 -37.04
N LYS A 132 -8.57 21.37 -35.94
CA LYS A 132 -7.85 21.15 -34.67
C LYS A 132 -6.73 20.13 -34.81
N TYR A 133 -6.98 19.04 -35.54
CA TYR A 133 -6.00 17.98 -35.75
C TYR A 133 -4.91 18.45 -36.71
N ARG A 134 -5.27 19.22 -37.73
CA ARG A 134 -4.32 19.88 -38.62
C ARG A 134 -3.37 20.78 -37.84
N LEU A 135 -3.88 21.68 -37.00
CA LEU A 135 -3.04 22.54 -36.15
C LEU A 135 -2.14 21.72 -35.20
N TYR A 136 -2.65 20.62 -34.66
CA TYR A 136 -1.85 19.71 -33.84
C TYR A 136 -0.70 19.08 -34.63
N PHE A 137 -0.97 18.52 -35.82
CA PHE A 137 0.06 17.92 -36.65
C PHE A 137 1.06 18.95 -37.19
N GLU A 138 0.61 20.16 -37.55
CA GLU A 138 1.48 21.27 -37.93
C GLU A 138 2.48 21.60 -36.80
N LEU A 139 1.97 21.77 -35.57
CA LEU A 139 2.80 22.02 -34.40
C LEU A 139 3.74 20.85 -34.11
N LEU A 140 3.25 19.62 -34.14
CA LEU A 140 4.01 18.40 -33.89
C LEU A 140 5.17 18.26 -34.91
N HIS A 141 4.85 18.34 -36.20
CA HIS A 141 5.85 18.22 -37.27
C HIS A 141 6.86 19.36 -37.25
N GLN A 142 6.41 20.59 -36.95
CA GLN A 142 7.30 21.73 -36.75
C GLN A 142 8.31 21.44 -35.64
N LYS A 143 7.87 20.92 -34.49
CA LYS A 143 8.75 20.61 -33.35
C LYS A 143 9.66 19.42 -33.63
N ILE A 144 9.18 18.37 -34.28
CA ILE A 144 10.01 17.24 -34.73
C ILE A 144 11.15 17.74 -35.63
N SER A 145 10.85 18.65 -36.56
CA SER A 145 11.83 19.22 -37.48
C SER A 145 12.80 20.18 -36.79
N GLU A 146 12.30 21.11 -35.96
CA GLU A 146 13.10 22.11 -35.23
C GLU A 146 14.16 21.44 -34.34
N TYR A 147 13.80 20.36 -33.65
CA TYR A 147 14.68 19.65 -32.72
C TYR A 147 15.38 18.42 -33.33
N HIS A 148 15.19 18.17 -34.63
CA HIS A 148 15.80 17.05 -35.37
C HIS A 148 15.54 15.69 -34.69
N LEU A 149 14.29 15.47 -34.32
CA LEU A 149 13.87 14.26 -33.62
C LEU A 149 13.73 13.09 -34.59
N GLU A 150 14.21 11.92 -34.18
CA GLU A 150 14.04 10.67 -34.91
C GLU A 150 13.00 9.77 -34.21
N ALA A 151 12.62 8.66 -34.84
CA ALA A 151 11.66 7.69 -34.28
C ALA A 151 12.01 7.28 -32.83
N ARG A 152 13.30 7.06 -32.56
CA ARG A 152 13.85 6.69 -31.25
C ARG A 152 13.74 7.77 -30.16
N ASP A 153 13.42 9.00 -30.54
CA ASP A 153 13.31 10.14 -29.64
C ASP A 153 11.84 10.51 -29.35
N ILE A 154 10.88 9.87 -30.01
CA ILE A 154 9.45 10.16 -29.91
C ILE A 154 8.77 9.07 -29.07
N TYR A 155 8.15 9.49 -27.97
CA TYR A 155 7.54 8.61 -27.00
C TYR A 155 6.08 8.99 -26.77
N ASN A 156 5.25 7.98 -26.58
CA ASN A 156 3.88 8.13 -26.15
C ASN A 156 3.69 7.48 -24.79
N MET A 157 3.05 8.19 -23.85
CA MET A 157 2.73 7.68 -22.52
C MET A 157 1.24 7.80 -22.25
N ASP A 158 0.71 6.77 -21.60
CA ASP A 158 -0.67 6.75 -21.15
C ASP A 158 -0.91 5.73 -20.03
N GLU A 159 -2.09 5.82 -19.43
CA GLU A 159 -2.52 5.01 -18.31
C GLU A 159 -3.71 4.13 -18.64
N LYS A 160 -3.72 2.93 -18.08
CA LYS A 160 -4.83 2.00 -18.22
C LYS A 160 -5.21 1.35 -16.90
N GLY A 161 -6.49 1.45 -16.59
CA GLY A 161 -7.11 0.76 -15.47
C GLY A 161 -7.44 -0.70 -15.75
N PHE A 162 -7.14 -1.57 -14.80
CA PHE A 162 -7.55 -2.97 -14.79
C PHE A 162 -8.36 -3.31 -13.54
N LEU A 163 -9.45 -4.04 -13.75
CA LEU A 163 -10.17 -4.72 -12.68
C LEU A 163 -9.57 -6.11 -12.51
N ILE A 164 -9.09 -6.43 -11.31
CA ILE A 164 -8.29 -7.64 -11.07
C ILE A 164 -9.13 -8.92 -11.27
N GLY A 165 -10.37 -8.96 -10.77
CA GLY A 165 -11.17 -10.20 -10.73
C GLY A 165 -12.35 -10.29 -11.69
N LEU A 166 -12.61 -9.28 -12.53
CA LEU A 166 -13.86 -9.21 -13.29
C LEU A 166 -13.68 -9.70 -14.73
N ILE A 167 -14.19 -10.90 -15.02
CA ILE A 167 -14.42 -11.34 -16.41
C ILE A 167 -15.66 -10.59 -16.92
N GLY A 168 -15.64 -10.14 -18.17
CA GLY A 168 -16.84 -9.66 -18.87
C GLY A 168 -18.01 -10.66 -18.82
N ARG A 169 -19.18 -10.29 -19.40
CA ARG A 169 -20.37 -11.15 -19.39
C ARG A 169 -20.07 -12.55 -19.99
N SER A 170 -20.09 -13.59 -19.16
CA SER A 170 -20.01 -14.99 -19.59
C SER A 170 -21.38 -15.67 -19.49
N LYS A 171 -21.72 -16.48 -20.50
CA LYS A 171 -22.89 -17.36 -20.44
C LYS A 171 -22.53 -18.56 -19.57
N ARG A 172 -23.23 -18.74 -18.45
CA ARG A 172 -23.08 -19.90 -17.56
C ARG A 172 -24.15 -20.93 -17.83
N ILE A 173 -23.76 -22.20 -17.75
CA ILE A 173 -24.66 -23.34 -17.92
C ILE A 173 -25.06 -23.81 -16.54
N PHE A 174 -26.37 -23.85 -16.28
CA PHE A 174 -26.95 -24.32 -15.03
C PHE A 174 -27.87 -25.51 -15.30
N SER A 175 -28.03 -26.38 -14.31
CA SER A 175 -29.11 -27.37 -14.35
C SER A 175 -30.47 -26.65 -14.33
N ARG A 176 -31.35 -26.98 -15.27
CA ARG A 176 -32.70 -26.41 -15.40
C ARG A 176 -33.46 -26.48 -14.06
N ARG A 177 -33.43 -27.65 -13.41
CA ARG A 177 -34.11 -27.90 -12.12
C ARG A 177 -33.59 -27.00 -11.00
N GLN A 178 -32.27 -26.77 -10.94
CA GLN A 178 -31.65 -25.93 -9.91
C GLN A 178 -31.88 -24.43 -10.18
N TRP A 179 -31.96 -24.05 -11.46
CA TRP A 179 -32.27 -22.68 -11.88
C TRP A 179 -33.71 -22.29 -11.54
N GLU A 180 -34.66 -23.17 -11.82
CA GLU A 180 -36.09 -22.99 -11.55
C GLU A 180 -36.37 -22.92 -10.05
N LYS A 181 -35.69 -23.75 -9.24
CA LYS A 181 -35.75 -23.71 -7.77
C LYS A 181 -35.04 -22.53 -7.12
N LYS A 182 -34.37 -21.68 -7.91
CA LYS A 182 -33.62 -20.49 -7.45
C LYS A 182 -32.46 -20.78 -6.47
N GLU A 183 -32.02 -22.02 -6.34
CA GLU A 183 -30.96 -22.45 -5.40
C GLU A 183 -29.58 -21.87 -5.74
N VAL A 184 -29.34 -21.45 -6.98
CA VAL A 184 -28.02 -21.03 -7.50
C VAL A 184 -27.90 -19.50 -7.71
N ARG A 185 -28.87 -18.71 -7.24
CA ARG A 185 -28.91 -17.25 -7.51
C ARG A 185 -27.94 -16.40 -6.67
N VAL A 186 -27.41 -16.92 -5.56
CA VAL A 186 -26.82 -16.09 -4.49
C VAL A 186 -25.29 -15.92 -4.58
N SER A 187 -24.58 -16.69 -5.40
CA SER A 187 -23.10 -16.69 -5.46
C SER A 187 -22.50 -16.18 -6.79
N LEU A 188 -23.20 -15.29 -7.51
CA LEU A 188 -22.82 -14.85 -8.86
C LEU A 188 -21.85 -13.64 -8.92
N GLN A 189 -21.33 -13.17 -7.78
CA GLN A 189 -20.29 -12.13 -7.79
C GLN A 189 -18.91 -12.76 -7.98
N ASP A 190 -18.60 -13.02 -9.24
CA ASP A 190 -17.28 -13.46 -9.67
C ASP A 190 -16.31 -12.26 -9.65
N GLY A 191 -15.54 -12.17 -8.57
CA GLY A 191 -14.28 -11.43 -8.55
C GLY A 191 -14.19 -10.25 -7.59
N SER A 192 -12.96 -9.93 -7.18
CA SER A 192 -12.68 -8.67 -6.50
C SER A 192 -12.81 -7.52 -7.51
N ARG A 193 -13.47 -6.43 -7.10
CA ARG A 193 -13.51 -5.16 -7.85
C ARG A 193 -12.28 -4.30 -7.58
N GLU A 194 -11.19 -4.91 -7.15
CA GLU A 194 -9.96 -4.19 -6.88
C GLU A 194 -9.38 -3.68 -8.20
N PHE A 195 -8.99 -2.41 -8.19
CA PHE A 195 -8.49 -1.69 -9.34
C PHE A 195 -6.97 -1.54 -9.26
N LEU A 196 -6.30 -1.65 -10.40
CA LEU A 196 -4.88 -1.44 -10.57
C LEU A 196 -4.65 -0.59 -11.82
N THR A 197 -3.82 0.44 -11.71
CA THR A 197 -3.47 1.30 -12.84
C THR A 197 -2.12 0.91 -13.40
N VAL A 198 -2.01 0.80 -14.72
CA VAL A 198 -0.77 0.55 -15.45
C VAL A 198 -0.41 1.83 -16.18
N MET A 199 0.77 2.40 -15.92
CA MET A 199 1.36 3.42 -16.78
C MET A 199 2.26 2.73 -17.80
N ALA A 200 1.95 2.96 -19.08
CA ALA A 200 2.66 2.40 -20.21
C ALA A 200 3.32 3.50 -21.02
N CYS A 201 4.46 3.20 -21.62
CA CYS A 201 5.10 4.11 -22.55
C CYS A 201 5.76 3.33 -23.69
N CYS A 202 5.53 3.77 -24.92
CA CYS A 202 6.11 3.20 -26.13
C CYS A 202 6.81 4.26 -26.96
N CYS A 203 7.75 3.83 -27.81
CA CYS A 203 8.55 4.67 -28.66
C CYS A 203 8.22 4.41 -30.13
N ALA A 204 8.35 5.44 -30.96
CA ALA A 204 8.06 5.33 -32.39
C ALA A 204 9.04 4.42 -33.15
N ASP A 205 10.16 4.03 -32.52
CA ASP A 205 11.06 3.00 -33.03
C ASP A 205 10.56 1.55 -32.85
N GLY A 206 9.39 1.36 -32.23
CA GLY A 206 8.82 0.05 -31.96
C GLY A 206 9.18 -0.51 -30.57
N SER A 207 10.06 0.14 -29.81
CA SER A 207 10.39 -0.28 -28.44
C SER A 207 9.35 0.20 -27.42
N SER A 208 9.29 -0.47 -26.27
CA SER A 208 8.51 -0.02 -25.11
C SER A 208 9.38 0.15 -23.89
N LEU A 209 8.98 1.08 -23.02
CA LEU A 209 9.58 1.22 -21.70
C LEU A 209 8.94 0.22 -20.73
N PRO A 210 9.66 -0.19 -19.67
CA PRO A 210 9.08 -1.00 -18.62
C PRO A 210 7.79 -0.38 -18.04
N PRO A 211 6.67 -1.14 -17.96
CA PRO A 211 5.42 -0.61 -17.42
C PRO A 211 5.55 -0.35 -15.91
N ALA A 212 4.79 0.62 -15.41
CA ALA A 212 4.66 0.87 -13.97
C ALA A 212 3.27 0.45 -13.46
N LEU A 213 3.24 -0.43 -12.46
CA LEU A 213 2.03 -0.94 -11.82
C LEU A 213 1.74 -0.15 -10.54
N ILE A 214 0.58 0.50 -10.48
CA ILE A 214 0.16 1.31 -9.34
C ILE A 214 -0.93 0.56 -8.58
N TYR A 215 -0.57 0.07 -7.39
CA TYR A 215 -1.50 -0.64 -6.51
C TYR A 215 -2.28 0.35 -5.64
N ALA A 216 -3.59 0.10 -5.46
CA ALA A 216 -4.40 0.77 -4.45
C ALA A 216 -3.92 0.37 -3.03
N ALA A 217 -3.13 1.23 -2.39
CA ALA A 217 -2.60 1.06 -1.04
C ALA A 217 -2.09 2.38 -0.45
N LYS A 218 -2.01 2.47 0.88
CA LYS A 218 -1.32 3.60 1.55
C LYS A 218 0.14 3.66 1.10
N LYS A 219 0.72 4.87 1.09
CA LYS A 219 2.11 5.11 0.67
C LYS A 219 3.07 4.12 1.36
N GLY A 220 3.85 3.39 0.56
CA GLY A 220 4.84 2.42 1.06
C GLY A 220 4.25 1.10 1.58
N ALA A 221 2.93 0.89 1.52
CA ALA A 221 2.27 -0.32 2.02
C ALA A 221 2.10 -1.40 0.93
N ILE A 222 3.10 -1.56 0.06
CA ILE A 222 3.12 -2.66 -0.92
C ILE A 222 3.38 -3.97 -0.16
N GLN A 223 2.47 -4.93 -0.29
CA GLN A 223 2.62 -6.22 0.39
C GLN A 223 3.55 -7.15 -0.39
N SER A 224 4.38 -7.91 0.33
CA SER A 224 5.29 -8.90 -0.25
C SER A 224 4.56 -9.94 -1.11
N SER A 225 3.34 -10.31 -0.73
CA SER A 225 2.48 -11.25 -1.48
C SER A 225 1.98 -10.70 -2.81
N TRP A 226 1.96 -9.38 -3.01
CA TRP A 226 1.47 -8.79 -4.28
C TRP A 226 2.53 -8.83 -5.37
N VAL A 227 3.79 -8.81 -4.95
CA VAL A 227 4.94 -8.73 -5.84
C VAL A 227 5.76 -10.02 -5.85
N GLU A 228 5.37 -11.06 -5.11
CA GLU A 228 6.15 -12.32 -4.92
C GLU A 228 6.71 -12.87 -6.25
N ASP A 229 5.89 -12.87 -7.29
CA ASP A 229 6.26 -13.39 -8.62
C ASP A 229 7.09 -12.42 -9.47
N ILE A 230 7.29 -11.18 -9.04
CA ILE A 230 8.20 -10.22 -9.69
C ILE A 230 9.64 -10.62 -9.35
N LYS A 231 10.41 -10.97 -10.37
CA LYS A 231 11.80 -11.42 -10.26
C LYS A 231 12.72 -10.48 -11.02
N ALA A 232 13.73 -9.96 -10.32
CA ALA A 232 14.77 -9.18 -10.97
C ALA A 232 15.59 -10.02 -11.97
N GLY A 233 15.93 -9.44 -13.12
CA GLY A 233 16.64 -10.10 -14.21
C GLY A 233 15.72 -10.82 -15.20
N GLU A 234 14.57 -11.32 -14.75
CA GLU A 234 13.55 -11.91 -15.63
C GLU A 234 12.50 -10.87 -16.07
N HIS A 235 12.11 -9.96 -15.16
CA HIS A 235 11.04 -9.00 -15.39
C HIS A 235 11.58 -7.57 -15.37
N GLU A 236 11.12 -6.75 -16.31
CA GLU A 236 11.34 -5.30 -16.34
C GLU A 236 10.02 -4.60 -16.09
N VAL A 237 9.75 -4.28 -14.82
CA VAL A 237 8.50 -3.67 -14.37
C VAL A 237 8.76 -2.81 -13.14
N PHE A 238 8.08 -1.67 -13.05
CA PHE A 238 8.11 -0.82 -11.87
C PHE A 238 6.84 -0.99 -11.04
N VAL A 239 6.95 -0.87 -9.73
CA VAL A 239 5.80 -0.96 -8.82
C VAL A 239 5.70 0.30 -7.98
N SER A 240 4.51 0.86 -7.90
CA SER A 240 4.18 1.96 -7.01
C SER A 240 2.84 1.72 -6.31
N SER A 241 2.47 2.64 -5.42
CA SER A 241 1.21 2.57 -4.68
C SER A 241 0.62 3.96 -4.49
N SER A 242 -0.70 4.07 -4.63
CA SER A 242 -1.45 5.27 -4.27
C SER A 242 -2.69 4.92 -3.45
N PRO A 243 -3.18 5.81 -2.55
CA PRO A 243 -4.36 5.52 -1.73
C PRO A 243 -5.61 5.17 -2.54
N THR A 244 -5.77 5.78 -3.71
CA THR A 244 -6.94 5.60 -4.59
C THR A 244 -6.72 4.49 -5.63
N GLY A 245 -5.49 4.03 -5.83
CA GLY A 245 -5.11 3.13 -6.94
C GLY A 245 -4.94 3.84 -8.28
N TRP A 246 -5.32 5.11 -8.37
CA TRP A 246 -5.07 5.98 -9.51
C TRP A 246 -3.71 6.64 -9.38
N SER A 247 -3.14 7.03 -10.51
CA SER A 247 -2.01 7.94 -10.55
C SER A 247 -2.36 9.29 -9.90
N ASN A 248 -1.33 10.07 -9.56
CA ASN A 248 -1.47 11.45 -9.09
C ASN A 248 -0.19 12.23 -9.44
N ASP A 249 -0.14 13.53 -9.13
CA ASP A 249 0.96 14.41 -9.53
C ASP A 249 2.33 13.86 -9.09
N ASN A 250 2.40 13.35 -7.85
CA ASN A 250 3.62 12.77 -7.31
C ASN A 250 4.03 11.47 -8.01
N VAL A 251 3.06 10.60 -8.33
CA VAL A 251 3.33 9.32 -9.02
C VAL A 251 3.77 9.55 -10.46
N GLY A 252 3.18 10.55 -11.14
CA GLY A 252 3.55 10.95 -12.50
C GLY A 252 4.95 11.57 -12.56
N LEU A 253 5.28 12.52 -11.66
CA LEU A 253 6.62 13.09 -11.57
C LEU A 253 7.67 12.01 -11.23
N ALA A 254 7.38 11.15 -10.25
CA ALA A 254 8.28 10.05 -9.92
C ALA A 254 8.50 9.10 -11.11
N TRP A 255 7.48 8.87 -11.94
CA TRP A 255 7.61 8.05 -13.15
C TRP A 255 8.52 8.71 -14.19
N LEU A 256 8.34 10.01 -14.41
CA LEU A 256 9.17 10.80 -15.31
C LEU A 256 10.65 10.72 -14.92
N GLU A 257 10.96 10.90 -13.63
CA GLU A 257 12.32 10.85 -13.10
C GLU A 257 12.92 9.44 -13.11
N GLN A 258 12.19 8.46 -12.58
CA GLN A 258 12.74 7.14 -12.24
C GLN A 258 12.65 6.13 -13.38
N VAL A 259 11.71 6.34 -14.30
CA VAL A 259 11.44 5.44 -15.43
C VAL A 259 11.77 6.15 -16.73
N PHE A 260 11.07 7.22 -17.09
CA PHE A 260 11.23 7.83 -18.42
C PHE A 260 12.64 8.38 -18.65
N ASP A 261 13.08 9.34 -17.83
CA ASP A 261 14.38 9.99 -18.01
C ASP A 261 15.51 8.97 -17.84
N ARG A 262 15.41 8.08 -16.84
CA ARG A 262 16.42 7.04 -16.61
C ARG A 262 16.67 6.14 -17.83
N TYR A 263 15.62 5.70 -18.52
CA TYR A 263 15.74 4.75 -19.64
C TYR A 263 16.04 5.44 -20.97
N THR A 264 15.66 6.71 -21.12
CA THR A 264 15.84 7.44 -22.38
C THR A 264 17.09 8.32 -22.40
N LYS A 265 17.62 8.72 -21.22
CA LYS A 265 18.79 9.62 -21.10
C LYS A 265 20.08 9.04 -21.65
N GLN A 266 20.27 7.73 -21.56
CA GLN A 266 21.44 7.06 -22.14
C GLN A 266 21.33 6.92 -23.66
N ARG A 267 20.11 6.96 -24.20
CA ARG A 267 19.86 6.80 -25.64
C ARG A 267 20.07 8.09 -26.42
N SER A 268 20.15 9.25 -25.78
CA SER A 268 20.37 10.50 -26.51
C SER A 268 21.15 11.57 -25.72
N GLY A 269 22.12 12.21 -26.39
CA GLY A 269 22.63 13.54 -26.03
C GLY A 269 21.76 14.67 -26.59
N ARG A 270 20.54 14.36 -27.03
CA ARG A 270 19.62 15.20 -27.82
C ARG A 270 18.28 15.42 -27.09
N TRP A 271 17.38 16.17 -27.71
CA TRP A 271 16.03 16.37 -27.19
C TRP A 271 15.18 15.10 -27.37
N ARG A 272 14.26 14.84 -26.45
CA ARG A 272 13.30 13.73 -26.50
C ARG A 272 11.90 14.29 -26.45
N LEU A 273 10.98 13.78 -27.25
CA LEU A 273 9.58 14.20 -27.26
C LEU A 273 8.72 13.18 -26.51
N LEU A 274 7.96 13.66 -25.52
CA LEU A 274 6.97 12.89 -24.78
C LEU A 274 5.57 13.43 -25.08
N ILE A 275 4.74 12.56 -25.66
CA ILE A 275 3.34 12.81 -26.00
C ILE A 275 2.47 12.17 -24.93
N LEU A 276 1.59 12.97 -24.31
CA LEU A 276 0.67 12.53 -23.25
C LEU A 276 -0.74 13.12 -23.45
N ASP A 277 -1.73 12.51 -22.82
CA ASP A 277 -3.09 13.03 -22.84
C ASP A 277 -3.25 14.25 -21.91
N GLY A 278 -4.25 15.09 -22.20
CA GLY A 278 -4.52 16.30 -21.42
C GLY A 278 -5.36 16.06 -20.17
N HIS A 279 -5.63 14.80 -19.78
CA HIS A 279 -6.50 14.51 -18.64
C HIS A 279 -5.71 14.71 -17.34
N GLY A 280 -5.84 15.92 -16.79
CA GLY A 280 -5.01 16.42 -15.70
C GLY A 280 -5.06 15.59 -14.42
N SER A 281 -3.92 14.98 -14.09
CA SER A 281 -3.41 14.88 -12.71
C SER A 281 -1.88 14.63 -12.60
N HIS A 282 -1.09 14.93 -13.66
CA HIS A 282 0.38 14.72 -13.66
C HIS A 282 1.22 15.88 -14.21
N VAL A 283 0.63 16.87 -14.90
CA VAL A 283 1.37 17.96 -15.55
C VAL A 283 1.44 19.18 -14.63
N THR A 284 2.19 19.05 -13.53
CA THR A 284 2.47 20.15 -12.59
C THR A 284 3.58 21.06 -13.10
N MET A 285 3.82 22.18 -12.40
CA MET A 285 4.96 23.05 -12.68
C MET A 285 6.27 22.26 -12.58
N ASP A 286 6.43 21.48 -11.51
CA ASP A 286 7.62 20.64 -11.29
C ASP A 286 7.84 19.64 -12.42
N PHE A 287 6.76 19.06 -12.95
CA PHE A 287 6.84 18.14 -14.10
C PHE A 287 7.36 18.84 -15.36
N ILE A 288 6.83 20.02 -15.67
CA ILE A 288 7.26 20.80 -16.84
C ILE A 288 8.69 21.30 -16.66
N ASP A 289 9.04 21.80 -15.48
CA ASP A 289 10.38 22.28 -15.14
C ASP A 289 11.41 21.16 -15.23
N TYR A 290 11.09 19.96 -14.75
CA TYR A 290 11.96 18.80 -14.88
C TYR A 290 12.19 18.45 -16.34
N CYS A 291 11.12 18.41 -17.15
CA CYS A 291 11.22 18.17 -18.59
C CYS A 291 12.13 19.17 -19.30
N ASP A 292 11.95 20.46 -19.04
CA ASP A 292 12.76 21.53 -19.64
C ASP A 292 14.25 21.40 -19.27
N ARG A 293 14.55 21.17 -17.98
CA ARG A 293 15.91 20.97 -17.48
C ARG A 293 16.60 19.74 -18.07
N HIS A 294 15.83 18.70 -18.39
CA HIS A 294 16.33 17.41 -18.88
C HIS A 294 16.21 17.24 -20.40
N ARG A 295 15.95 18.32 -21.16
CA ARG A 295 15.78 18.29 -22.63
C ARG A 295 14.68 17.33 -23.09
N ILE A 296 13.54 17.37 -22.41
CA ILE A 296 12.33 16.62 -22.74
C ILE A 296 11.29 17.63 -23.22
N LEU A 297 10.91 17.55 -24.50
CA LEU A 297 9.78 18.28 -25.05
C LEU A 297 8.51 17.55 -24.67
N LEU A 298 7.50 18.30 -24.23
CA LEU A 298 6.18 17.76 -23.98
C LEU A 298 5.23 18.25 -25.08
N ILE A 299 4.40 17.35 -25.58
CA ILE A 299 3.24 17.69 -26.41
C ILE A 299 2.00 17.05 -25.78
N ILE A 300 0.97 17.86 -25.56
CA ILE A 300 -0.31 17.41 -25.02
C ILE A 300 -1.26 17.14 -26.18
N LEU A 301 -1.89 15.97 -26.15
CA LEU A 301 -2.90 15.63 -27.13
C LEU A 301 -4.11 16.58 -27.03
N PRO A 302 -4.72 16.95 -28.17
CA PRO A 302 -5.91 17.76 -28.16
C PRO A 302 -7.05 17.13 -27.32
N PRO A 303 -7.91 17.92 -26.67
CA PRO A 303 -8.95 17.36 -25.80
C PRO A 303 -9.89 16.43 -26.58
N HIS A 304 -10.30 15.32 -25.97
CA HIS A 304 -11.16 14.29 -26.58
C HIS A 304 -10.57 13.57 -27.81
N SER A 305 -9.26 13.64 -28.06
CA SER A 305 -8.63 12.96 -29.19
C SER A 305 -8.00 11.60 -28.85
N THR A 306 -8.17 11.11 -27.63
CA THR A 306 -7.56 9.85 -27.15
C THR A 306 -7.84 8.67 -28.10
N HIS A 307 -9.11 8.46 -28.46
CA HIS A 307 -9.53 7.38 -29.36
C HIS A 307 -9.05 7.53 -30.83
N THR A 308 -8.32 8.59 -31.17
CA THR A 308 -7.86 8.90 -32.55
C THR A 308 -6.36 9.16 -32.66
N LEU A 309 -5.77 9.87 -31.70
CA LEU A 309 -4.39 10.36 -31.75
C LEU A 309 -3.48 9.74 -30.68
N GLN A 310 -3.99 8.89 -29.77
CA GLN A 310 -3.20 8.25 -28.72
C GLN A 310 -2.78 6.83 -29.15
N PRO A 311 -1.52 6.59 -29.54
CA PRO A 311 -1.06 5.27 -30.01
C PRO A 311 -1.44 4.13 -29.07
N LEU A 312 -1.25 4.32 -27.76
CA LEU A 312 -1.56 3.32 -26.75
C LEU A 312 -3.04 2.93 -26.75
N ASP A 313 -3.97 3.88 -26.79
CA ASP A 313 -5.41 3.60 -26.84
C ASP A 313 -5.90 3.05 -28.18
N VAL A 314 -5.39 3.59 -29.28
CA VAL A 314 -5.87 3.25 -30.63
C VAL A 314 -5.54 1.79 -30.97
N VAL A 315 -4.35 1.32 -30.60
CA VAL A 315 -3.86 0.00 -31.04
C VAL A 315 -3.48 -0.94 -29.91
N LEU A 316 -2.82 -0.50 -28.83
CA LEU A 316 -2.15 -1.41 -27.88
C LEU A 316 -3.04 -1.85 -26.72
N PHE A 317 -3.82 -0.95 -26.15
CA PHE A 317 -4.59 -1.19 -24.93
C PHE A 317 -5.77 -2.16 -25.12
N LYS A 318 -6.34 -2.23 -26.32
CA LYS A 318 -7.40 -3.21 -26.62
C LYS A 318 -6.87 -4.65 -26.70
N PRO A 319 -5.81 -4.96 -27.48
CA PRO A 319 -5.11 -6.25 -27.43
C PRO A 319 -4.65 -6.62 -26.03
N LEU A 320 -4.05 -5.68 -25.27
CA LEU A 320 -3.62 -5.94 -23.89
C LEU A 320 -4.80 -6.34 -22.99
N SER A 321 -5.91 -5.61 -23.06
CA SER A 321 -7.14 -5.97 -22.32
C SER A 321 -7.67 -7.34 -22.70
N GLN A 322 -7.64 -7.69 -23.99
CA GLN A 322 -8.11 -8.98 -24.47
C GLN A 322 -7.20 -10.12 -24.02
N ALA A 323 -5.88 -9.94 -24.15
CA ALA A 323 -4.88 -10.91 -23.70
C ALA A 323 -5.00 -11.15 -22.19
N TYR A 324 -5.11 -10.08 -21.38
CA TYR A 324 -5.33 -10.20 -19.94
C TYR A 324 -6.65 -10.93 -19.61
N SER A 325 -7.73 -10.63 -20.33
CA SER A 325 -9.02 -11.30 -20.15
C SER A 325 -8.95 -12.79 -20.49
N ASN A 326 -8.18 -13.15 -21.52
CA ASN A 326 -7.95 -14.54 -21.91
C ASN A 326 -7.12 -15.28 -20.84
N GLU A 327 -6.04 -14.66 -20.34
CA GLU A 327 -5.22 -15.23 -19.25
C GLU A 327 -6.03 -15.42 -17.96
N LEU A 328 -6.86 -14.43 -17.62
CA LEU A 328 -7.79 -14.50 -16.50
C LEU A 328 -8.80 -15.64 -16.66
N THR A 329 -9.35 -15.81 -17.87
CA THR A 329 -10.29 -16.89 -18.20
C THR A 329 -9.61 -18.25 -18.11
N ASN A 330 -8.42 -18.39 -18.69
CA ASN A 330 -7.62 -19.61 -18.63
C ASN A 330 -7.28 -19.99 -17.18
N HIS A 331 -6.90 -19.02 -16.36
CA HIS A 331 -6.62 -19.22 -14.94
C HIS A 331 -7.87 -19.69 -14.18
N LEU A 332 -9.02 -19.08 -14.43
CA LEU A 332 -10.28 -19.48 -13.80
C LEU A 332 -10.78 -20.85 -14.28
N HIS A 333 -10.57 -21.20 -15.54
CA HIS A 333 -10.88 -22.54 -16.06
C HIS A 333 -10.02 -23.62 -15.38
N LYS A 334 -8.71 -23.37 -15.30
CA LYS A 334 -7.72 -24.20 -14.61
C LYS A 334 -8.12 -24.46 -13.15
N ALA A 335 -8.40 -23.40 -12.40
CA ALA A 335 -8.87 -23.53 -11.02
C ALA A 335 -10.35 -23.93 -10.87
N GLN A 336 -11.06 -24.25 -11.97
CA GLN A 336 -12.49 -24.57 -12.03
C GLN A 336 -13.39 -23.56 -11.29
N GLY A 337 -13.03 -22.27 -11.31
CA GLY A 337 -13.72 -21.19 -10.62
C GLY A 337 -13.71 -21.29 -9.09
N ARG A 338 -12.90 -22.18 -8.50
CA ARG A 338 -12.90 -22.45 -7.04
C ARG A 338 -12.03 -21.47 -6.24
N THR A 339 -11.35 -20.55 -6.90
CA THR A 339 -10.48 -19.54 -6.30
C THR A 339 -10.83 -18.15 -6.77
N LEU A 340 -10.93 -17.23 -5.81
CA LEU A 340 -11.09 -15.80 -6.06
C LEU A 340 -9.74 -15.18 -6.42
N ILE A 341 -9.69 -14.35 -7.46
CA ILE A 341 -8.48 -13.65 -7.86
C ILE A 341 -8.16 -12.53 -6.85
N LYS A 342 -6.90 -12.42 -6.44
CA LYS A 342 -6.38 -11.38 -5.54
C LYS A 342 -5.31 -10.53 -6.23
N LYS A 343 -4.93 -9.40 -5.62
CA LYS A 343 -3.84 -8.51 -6.10
C LYS A 343 -2.53 -9.22 -6.47
N GLY A 344 -2.14 -10.27 -5.74
CA GLY A 344 -0.93 -11.04 -6.02
C GLY A 344 -1.01 -11.94 -7.24
N ASP A 345 -2.22 -12.23 -7.74
CA ASP A 345 -2.39 -13.02 -8.96
C ASP A 345 -2.38 -12.13 -10.22
N PHE A 346 -2.46 -10.80 -10.05
CA PHE A 346 -2.51 -9.86 -11.17
C PHE A 346 -1.22 -9.90 -12.00
N PHE A 347 -0.05 -9.79 -11.35
CA PHE A 347 1.21 -9.61 -12.06
C PHE A 347 1.53 -10.77 -13.03
N PRO A 348 1.44 -12.05 -12.66
CA PRO A 348 1.71 -13.15 -13.60
C PRO A 348 0.80 -13.13 -14.84
N LEU A 349 -0.49 -12.87 -14.65
CA LEU A 349 -1.47 -12.80 -15.73
C LEU A 349 -1.22 -11.57 -16.63
N PHE A 350 -0.95 -10.43 -15.99
CA PHE A 350 -0.61 -9.19 -16.69
C PHE A 350 0.68 -9.31 -17.47
N TRP A 351 1.74 -9.92 -16.92
CA TRP A 351 3.03 -10.00 -17.58
C TRP A 351 2.99 -10.88 -18.83
N SER A 352 2.26 -12.01 -18.77
CA SER A 352 1.94 -12.85 -19.93
C SER A 352 1.18 -12.06 -21.01
N ALA A 353 0.17 -11.28 -20.60
CA ALA A 353 -0.58 -10.42 -21.51
C ALA A 353 0.26 -9.25 -22.08
N TRP A 354 1.18 -8.69 -21.29
CA TRP A 354 2.05 -7.58 -21.69
C TRP A 354 3.01 -8.02 -22.79
N ILE A 355 3.75 -9.11 -22.57
CA ILE A 355 4.71 -9.65 -23.55
C ILE A 355 4.01 -10.01 -24.87
N SER A 356 2.79 -10.56 -24.80
CA SER A 356 2.05 -10.95 -26.01
C SER A 356 1.42 -9.77 -26.78
N SER A 357 1.26 -8.60 -26.17
CA SER A 357 0.57 -7.45 -26.79
C SER A 357 1.47 -6.24 -27.08
N PHE A 358 2.51 -5.99 -26.29
CA PHE A 358 3.48 -4.91 -26.51
C PHE A 358 4.63 -5.38 -27.40
N THR A 359 4.29 -5.82 -28.61
CA THR A 359 5.25 -6.25 -29.62
C THR A 359 5.69 -5.08 -30.50
N GLU A 360 6.90 -5.15 -31.04
CA GLU A 360 7.46 -4.13 -31.94
C GLU A 360 6.51 -3.82 -33.11
N SER A 361 5.95 -4.86 -33.73
CA SER A 361 5.03 -4.71 -34.86
C SER A 361 3.72 -4.01 -34.51
N LEU A 362 3.18 -4.21 -33.30
CA LEU A 362 1.98 -3.51 -32.84
C LEU A 362 2.27 -2.07 -32.46
N ILE A 363 3.45 -1.80 -31.87
CA ILE A 363 3.87 -0.44 -31.51
C ILE A 363 4.09 0.39 -32.77
N LEU A 364 4.82 -0.12 -33.77
CA LEU A 364 5.01 0.57 -35.05
C LEU A 364 3.66 0.89 -35.72
N LYS A 365 2.74 -0.08 -35.75
CA LYS A 365 1.37 0.13 -36.26
C LYS A 365 0.59 1.17 -35.44
N ALA A 366 0.84 1.30 -34.14
CA ALA A 366 0.17 2.29 -33.30
C ALA A 366 0.55 3.73 -33.69
N PHE A 367 1.83 3.98 -33.94
CA PHE A 367 2.31 5.27 -34.41
C PHE A 367 1.88 5.56 -35.85
N GLU A 368 1.89 4.55 -36.73
CA GLU A 368 1.42 4.68 -38.11
C GLU A 368 -0.08 5.01 -38.14
N ALA A 369 -0.90 4.26 -37.39
CA ALA A 369 -2.36 4.43 -37.36
C ALA A 369 -2.82 5.77 -36.79
N THR A 370 -1.96 6.46 -36.04
CA THR A 370 -2.21 7.79 -35.45
C THR A 370 -1.59 8.93 -36.26
N GLY A 371 -0.77 8.64 -37.27
CA GLY A 371 -0.10 9.65 -38.10
C GLY A 371 0.99 10.44 -37.38
N ILE A 372 1.37 10.03 -36.16
CA ILE A 372 2.47 10.67 -35.40
C ILE A 372 3.81 10.28 -36.00
N TRP A 373 3.98 9.00 -36.34
CA TRP A 373 5.20 8.50 -36.97
C TRP A 373 4.91 7.30 -37.88
N PRO A 374 5.28 7.32 -39.17
CA PRO A 374 5.84 8.46 -39.91
C PRO A 374 4.94 9.70 -39.87
N MET A 375 5.50 10.88 -40.15
CA MET A 375 4.80 12.18 -40.09
C MET A 375 3.73 12.34 -41.19
N ASP A 376 2.67 11.53 -41.14
CA ASP A 376 1.55 11.54 -42.10
C ASP A 376 0.22 11.80 -41.41
N ALA A 377 -0.14 13.09 -41.35
CA ALA A 377 -1.42 13.55 -40.83
C ALA A 377 -2.62 13.00 -41.63
N ASN A 378 -2.44 12.62 -42.90
CA ASN A 378 -3.55 12.21 -43.77
C ASN A 378 -4.20 10.91 -43.30
N VAL A 379 -3.49 10.04 -42.59
CA VAL A 379 -4.03 8.79 -42.02
C VAL A 379 -5.24 9.08 -41.14
N ILE A 380 -5.21 10.21 -40.42
CA ILE A 380 -6.31 10.65 -39.58
C ILE A 380 -7.23 11.62 -40.31
N LEU A 381 -6.69 12.58 -41.06
CA LEU A 381 -7.51 13.59 -41.74
C LEU A 381 -8.47 12.97 -42.77
N ARG A 382 -8.09 11.87 -43.44
CA ARG A 382 -8.97 11.13 -44.37
C ARG A 382 -10.17 10.46 -43.70
N ARG A 383 -10.11 10.15 -42.40
CA ARG A 383 -11.25 9.54 -41.67
C ARG A 383 -12.42 10.51 -41.50
N PHE A 384 -12.15 11.81 -41.60
CA PHE A 384 -13.19 12.83 -41.64
C PHE A 384 -13.83 12.97 -43.03
N ALA A 385 -13.26 12.33 -44.06
CA ALA A 385 -13.71 12.41 -45.45
C ALA A 385 -14.58 11.23 -45.92
N SER A 386 -14.67 10.10 -45.19
CA SER A 386 -15.48 8.93 -45.61
C SER A 386 -15.84 7.97 -44.46
N THR A 387 -17.08 7.48 -44.46
CA THR A 387 -17.63 6.46 -43.55
C THR A 387 -17.13 5.04 -43.88
N PRO A 388 -16.69 4.22 -42.91
CA PRO A 388 -16.28 2.85 -43.16
C PRO A 388 -17.32 1.81 -42.69
N ASP A 389 -17.80 0.99 -43.62
CA ASP A 389 -18.34 -0.35 -43.33
C ASP A 389 -17.22 -1.38 -43.53
N ALA A 390 -17.03 -2.28 -42.57
CA ALA A 390 -16.18 -3.45 -42.74
C ALA A 390 -16.72 -4.63 -41.93
N GLU A 391 -17.29 -5.60 -42.64
CA GLU A 391 -17.61 -6.95 -42.14
C GLU A 391 -16.32 -7.74 -41.91
N ARG A 392 -16.29 -8.54 -40.84
CA ARG A 392 -15.20 -9.49 -40.55
C ARG A 392 -15.70 -10.91 -40.80
N SER A 393 -15.04 -11.62 -41.71
CA SER A 393 -15.16 -13.07 -41.82
C SER A 393 -14.38 -13.74 -40.68
N SER A 394 -14.95 -14.82 -40.15
CA SER A 394 -14.35 -15.68 -39.15
C SER A 394 -14.20 -17.07 -39.71
N SER A 395 -12.98 -17.58 -39.76
CA SER A 395 -12.67 -19.00 -39.93
C SER A 395 -12.02 -19.51 -38.65
N SER A 396 -12.41 -20.72 -38.24
CA SER A 396 -11.54 -21.60 -37.45
C SER A 396 -12.07 -23.02 -37.59
N GLY A 397 -11.33 -23.85 -38.31
CA GLY A 397 -11.44 -25.29 -38.23
C GLY A 397 -10.94 -25.76 -36.86
N LEU A 398 -11.64 -26.73 -36.29
CA LEU A 398 -11.20 -27.43 -35.09
C LEU A 398 -10.77 -28.85 -35.47
N SER A 399 -9.57 -29.16 -35.00
CA SER A 399 -8.89 -30.43 -35.02
C SER A 399 -9.73 -31.53 -34.37
N ASP A 400 -9.84 -32.66 -35.07
CA ASP A 400 -10.21 -33.98 -34.56
C ASP A 400 -9.35 -34.37 -33.36
N HIS A 401 -9.89 -35.02 -32.32
CA HIS A 401 -9.14 -35.97 -31.49
C HIS A 401 -9.98 -37.13 -30.86
N ASP A 402 -9.34 -38.30 -30.93
CA ASP A 402 -9.28 -39.49 -30.06
C ASP A 402 -10.49 -40.35 -29.65
N TRP A 403 -11.73 -39.88 -29.58
CA TRP A 403 -12.85 -40.82 -29.33
C TRP A 403 -13.06 -41.83 -30.48
N ARG A 404 -12.66 -41.42 -31.69
CA ARG A 404 -12.74 -42.23 -32.92
C ARG A 404 -11.78 -43.43 -32.93
N LYS A 405 -10.77 -43.48 -32.06
CA LYS A 405 -9.85 -44.64 -31.94
C LYS A 405 -10.44 -45.73 -31.05
N LEU A 406 -11.01 -45.35 -29.90
CA LEU A 406 -11.76 -46.26 -29.03
C LEU A 406 -13.02 -46.79 -29.71
N ASP A 407 -13.72 -45.93 -30.45
CA ASP A 407 -14.90 -46.34 -31.22
C ASP A 407 -14.55 -47.30 -32.37
N ARG A 408 -13.37 -47.15 -32.98
CA ARG A 408 -12.84 -48.10 -33.98
C ARG A 408 -12.48 -49.45 -33.37
N LEU A 409 -11.86 -49.48 -32.19
CA LEU A 409 -11.53 -50.73 -31.48
C LEU A 409 -12.78 -51.48 -31.00
N VAL A 410 -13.79 -50.76 -30.51
CA VAL A 410 -15.07 -51.36 -30.09
C VAL A 410 -15.86 -51.88 -31.30
N ARG A 411 -15.81 -51.19 -32.45
CA ARG A 411 -16.41 -51.68 -33.70
C ARG A 411 -15.66 -52.88 -34.29
N ALA A 412 -14.34 -52.96 -34.12
CA ALA A 412 -13.54 -54.10 -34.58
C ALA A 412 -13.75 -55.36 -33.72
N ALA A 413 -14.12 -55.20 -32.44
CA ALA A 413 -14.36 -56.32 -31.52
C ALA A 413 -15.79 -56.90 -31.59
N PHE A 414 -16.76 -56.18 -32.17
CA PHE A 414 -18.16 -56.59 -32.26
C PHE A 414 -18.64 -56.61 -33.72
N ASN A 415 -18.79 -57.81 -34.29
CA ASN A 415 -19.28 -58.00 -35.67
C ASN A 415 -20.76 -57.61 -35.85
N ASP A 416 -21.53 -57.41 -34.78
CA ASP A 416 -22.97 -57.16 -34.88
C ASP A 416 -23.45 -56.03 -33.95
N SER A 417 -23.66 -54.83 -34.53
CA SER A 417 -23.90 -53.57 -33.82
C SER A 417 -25.28 -53.47 -33.12
N HIS A 418 -26.14 -54.47 -33.27
CA HIS A 418 -27.54 -54.43 -32.81
C HIS A 418 -27.84 -55.24 -31.54
N GLN A 419 -26.92 -56.10 -31.08
CA GLN A 419 -27.13 -56.90 -29.88
C GLN A 419 -27.22 -56.02 -28.62
N TYR A 420 -28.22 -56.29 -27.77
CA TYR A 420 -28.50 -55.51 -26.56
C TYR A 420 -27.30 -55.48 -25.60
N GLU A 421 -26.63 -56.62 -25.41
CA GLU A 421 -25.48 -56.73 -24.51
C GLU A 421 -24.25 -55.97 -25.02
N ALA A 422 -24.00 -55.98 -26.34
CA ALA A 422 -22.94 -55.17 -26.95
C ALA A 422 -23.19 -53.66 -26.76
N ARG A 423 -24.45 -53.21 -26.89
CA ARG A 423 -24.85 -51.82 -26.62
C ARG A 423 -24.72 -51.45 -25.14
N LYS A 424 -25.11 -52.35 -24.23
CA LYS A 424 -25.00 -52.16 -22.78
C LYS A 424 -23.54 -52.10 -22.33
N LEU A 425 -22.69 -52.99 -22.83
CA LEU A 425 -21.26 -52.99 -22.56
C LEU A 425 -20.59 -51.73 -23.12
N ARG A 426 -20.89 -51.35 -24.37
CA ARG A 426 -20.39 -50.12 -24.99
C ARG A 426 -20.78 -48.87 -24.19
N SER A 427 -22.05 -48.77 -23.80
CA SER A 427 -22.53 -47.67 -22.94
C SER A 427 -21.79 -47.63 -21.61
N SER A 428 -21.54 -48.79 -20.99
CA SER A 428 -20.83 -48.88 -19.71
C SER A 428 -19.35 -48.51 -19.84
N VAL A 429 -18.67 -48.96 -20.90
CA VAL A 429 -17.27 -48.59 -21.18
C VAL A 429 -17.14 -47.11 -21.49
N HIS A 430 -18.03 -46.54 -22.31
CA HIS A 430 -18.07 -45.09 -22.56
C HIS A 430 -18.36 -44.30 -21.29
N HIS A 431 -19.30 -44.76 -20.47
CA HIS A 431 -19.60 -44.13 -19.19
C HIS A 431 -18.39 -44.10 -18.27
N ILE A 432 -17.70 -45.24 -18.09
CA ILE A 432 -16.51 -45.34 -17.24
C ILE A 432 -15.35 -44.53 -17.80
N SER A 433 -15.11 -44.55 -19.12
CA SER A 433 -14.05 -43.77 -19.77
C SER A 433 -14.27 -42.27 -19.56
N VAL A 434 -15.49 -41.78 -19.85
CA VAL A 434 -15.84 -40.37 -19.68
C VAL A 434 -15.78 -39.97 -18.20
N GLN A 435 -16.26 -40.82 -17.28
CA GLN A 435 -16.15 -40.57 -15.84
C GLN A 435 -14.69 -40.48 -15.38
N TYR A 436 -13.82 -41.37 -15.87
CA TYR A 436 -12.40 -41.36 -15.55
C TYR A 436 -11.72 -40.08 -16.06
N GLU A 437 -11.97 -39.68 -17.31
CA GLU A 437 -11.44 -38.45 -17.90
C GLU A 437 -11.92 -37.20 -17.15
N LEU A 438 -13.22 -37.12 -16.84
CA LEU A 438 -13.77 -36.02 -16.04
C LEU A 438 -13.15 -35.95 -14.65
N LEU A 439 -12.93 -37.11 -14.01
CA LEU A 439 -12.32 -37.20 -12.69
C LEU A 439 -10.83 -36.82 -12.72
N GLN A 440 -10.09 -37.14 -13.80
CA GLN A 440 -8.72 -36.66 -13.99
C GLN A 440 -8.68 -35.14 -14.11
N LEU A 441 -9.53 -34.56 -14.97
CA LEU A 441 -9.64 -33.10 -15.14
C LEU A 441 -10.06 -32.41 -13.83
N GLU A 442 -10.98 -33.00 -13.06
CA GLU A 442 -11.36 -32.49 -11.75
C GLU A 442 -10.19 -32.53 -10.75
N ASN A 443 -9.45 -33.64 -10.69
CA ASN A 443 -8.30 -33.76 -9.80
C ASN A 443 -7.19 -32.76 -10.15
N GLU A 444 -6.91 -32.56 -11.43
CA GLU A 444 -5.96 -31.53 -11.90
C GLU A 444 -6.41 -30.12 -11.47
N GLY A 445 -7.66 -29.75 -11.76
CA GLY A 445 -8.18 -28.43 -11.37
C GLY A 445 -8.25 -28.24 -9.85
N LEU A 446 -8.53 -29.29 -9.07
CA LEU A 446 -8.48 -29.27 -7.61
C LEU A 446 -7.04 -29.06 -7.10
N LYS A 447 -6.05 -29.72 -7.71
CA LYS A 447 -4.63 -29.53 -7.36
C LYS A 447 -4.21 -28.07 -7.60
N GLU A 448 -4.56 -27.51 -8.75
CA GLU A 448 -4.27 -26.10 -9.08
C GLU A 448 -4.96 -25.14 -8.10
N ALA A 449 -6.27 -25.30 -7.88
CA ALA A 449 -7.02 -24.48 -6.92
C ALA A 449 -6.43 -24.55 -5.50
N LEU A 450 -5.95 -25.73 -5.08
CA LEU A 450 -5.33 -25.92 -3.78
C LEU A 450 -3.96 -25.23 -3.69
N GLN A 451 -3.15 -25.25 -4.75
CA GLN A 451 -1.91 -24.48 -4.83
C GLN A 451 -2.17 -22.97 -4.71
N HIS A 452 -3.15 -22.44 -5.44
CA HIS A 452 -3.56 -21.04 -5.36
C HIS A 452 -4.06 -20.67 -3.95
N LYS A 453 -4.91 -21.51 -3.34
CA LYS A 453 -5.36 -21.32 -1.95
C LYS A 453 -4.21 -21.34 -0.95
N LYS A 454 -3.22 -22.22 -1.12
CA LYS A 454 -2.01 -22.26 -0.28
C LYS A 454 -1.20 -20.97 -0.42
N LYS A 455 -1.01 -20.47 -1.64
CA LYS A 455 -0.36 -19.16 -1.89
C LYS A 455 -1.12 -18.03 -1.19
N HIS A 456 -2.44 -18.01 -1.31
CA HIS A 456 -3.31 -17.01 -0.68
C HIS A 456 -3.35 -17.05 0.85
N LYS A 457 -3.00 -18.18 1.48
CA LYS A 457 -2.89 -18.31 2.93
C LYS A 457 -1.62 -17.66 3.48
N LYS A 458 -0.59 -17.46 2.65
CA LYS A 458 0.60 -16.69 3.05
C LYS A 458 0.17 -15.23 3.29
N LYS A 459 0.21 -14.78 4.53
CA LYS A 459 -0.02 -13.37 4.84
C LYS A 459 1.19 -12.57 4.37
N GLY A 460 0.99 -11.69 3.40
CA GLY A 460 2.01 -10.73 2.99
C GLY A 460 2.25 -9.70 4.09
N LYS A 461 3.52 -9.36 4.32
CA LYS A 461 3.91 -8.22 5.16
C LYS A 461 4.15 -7.01 4.27
N ALA A 462 4.02 -5.80 4.81
CA ALA A 462 4.38 -4.59 4.08
C ALA A 462 5.91 -4.55 3.94
N LEU A 463 6.40 -4.46 2.71
CA LEU A 463 7.83 -4.43 2.43
C LEU A 463 8.46 -3.13 2.94
N ASP A 464 9.64 -3.24 3.57
CA ASP A 464 10.44 -2.08 3.94
C ASP A 464 11.20 -1.51 2.73
N LEU A 465 10.50 -0.61 2.01
CA LEU A 465 10.99 0.04 0.80
C LEU A 465 11.58 1.41 1.16
N GLN A 466 12.90 1.42 1.41
CA GLN A 466 13.64 2.63 1.78
C GLN A 466 13.68 3.67 0.64
N GLN A 467 13.10 4.84 0.88
CA GLN A 467 13.15 5.99 -0.04
C GLN A 467 14.53 6.65 0.01
N ARG A 468 15.19 6.81 -1.14
CA ARG A 468 16.40 7.65 -1.24
C ARG A 468 16.03 9.12 -1.14
N GLN A 469 16.88 9.92 -0.50
CA GLN A 469 16.72 11.39 -0.40
C GLN A 469 16.75 12.11 -1.76
N GLU A 470 17.21 11.43 -2.81
CA GLU A 470 17.36 11.95 -4.18
C GLU A 470 16.01 12.26 -4.87
N TYR A 471 14.88 11.74 -4.39
CA TYR A 471 13.57 11.93 -5.02
C TYR A 471 12.67 12.82 -4.17
N HIS A 472 12.39 14.02 -4.69
CA HIS A 472 11.71 15.10 -3.96
C HIS A 472 10.18 15.01 -4.03
N GLY A 473 9.63 14.25 -4.99
CA GLY A 473 8.20 13.91 -5.06
C GLY A 473 7.86 12.78 -4.10
N GLY A 474 6.79 12.92 -3.32
CA GLY A 474 6.43 11.96 -2.28
C GLY A 474 6.13 10.52 -2.74
N ALA A 475 6.24 10.16 -4.02
CA ALA A 475 6.00 8.83 -4.56
C ALA A 475 7.27 8.21 -5.14
N VAL A 476 7.33 6.87 -5.22
CA VAL A 476 8.49 6.12 -5.72
C VAL A 476 8.03 4.94 -6.56
N HIS A 477 8.75 4.68 -7.64
CA HIS A 477 8.63 3.52 -8.53
C HIS A 477 9.74 2.51 -8.20
N TRP A 478 9.37 1.38 -7.61
CA TRP A 478 10.30 0.36 -7.17
C TRP A 478 10.62 -0.60 -8.31
N SER A 479 11.90 -0.70 -8.65
CA SER A 479 12.37 -1.70 -9.61
C SER A 479 12.40 -3.10 -8.99
N PRO A 480 12.45 -4.17 -9.80
CA PRO A 480 12.51 -5.54 -9.30
C PRO A 480 13.74 -5.80 -8.42
N ARG A 481 14.86 -5.10 -8.69
CA ARG A 481 16.06 -5.17 -7.86
C ARG A 481 15.81 -4.63 -6.45
N LYS A 482 15.07 -3.52 -6.33
CA LYS A 482 14.69 -2.95 -5.03
C LYS A 482 13.73 -3.84 -4.27
N LEU A 483 12.79 -4.49 -4.96
CA LEU A 483 11.92 -5.49 -4.35
C LEU A 483 12.72 -6.70 -3.81
N ARG A 484 13.74 -7.17 -4.56
CA ARG A 484 14.66 -8.22 -4.09
C ARG A 484 15.44 -7.80 -2.85
N GLU A 485 16.00 -6.58 -2.85
CA GLU A 485 16.72 -6.02 -1.69
C GLU A 485 15.81 -5.93 -0.45
N ALA A 486 14.56 -5.48 -0.61
CA ALA A 486 13.59 -5.41 0.49
C ALA A 486 13.24 -6.80 1.06
N ARG A 487 13.05 -7.81 0.19
CA ARG A 487 12.84 -9.20 0.64
C ARG A 487 14.04 -9.75 1.40
N ALA A 488 15.26 -9.48 0.94
CA ALA A 488 16.47 -9.93 1.63
C ALA A 488 16.57 -9.33 3.05
N ARG A 489 16.19 -8.06 3.22
CA ARG A 489 16.12 -7.43 4.55
C ARG A 489 15.07 -8.06 5.45
N GLU A 490 13.89 -8.39 4.92
CA GLU A 490 12.86 -9.09 5.69
C GLU A 490 13.35 -10.45 6.19
N VAL A 491 14.03 -11.23 5.33
CA VAL A 491 14.59 -12.55 5.72
C VAL A 491 15.62 -12.41 6.83
N VAL A 492 16.51 -11.41 6.75
CA VAL A 492 17.50 -11.13 7.81
C VAL A 492 16.78 -10.78 9.12
N ARG A 493 15.82 -9.86 9.07
CA ARG A 493 15.05 -9.47 10.27
C ARG A 493 14.29 -10.65 10.90
N GLU A 494 13.69 -11.51 10.09
CA GLU A 494 13.00 -12.70 10.60
C GLU A 494 13.97 -13.68 11.26
N ARG A 495 15.18 -13.80 10.72
CA ARG A 495 16.26 -14.59 11.32
C ARG A 495 16.68 -14.00 12.66
N ASP A 496 16.92 -12.70 12.71
CA ASP A 496 17.32 -11.99 13.93
C ASP A 496 16.23 -12.07 15.02
N GLU A 497 14.95 -11.88 14.65
CA GLU A 497 13.80 -12.02 15.56
C GLU A 497 13.65 -13.47 16.07
N ALA A 498 13.95 -14.47 15.24
CA ALA A 498 13.92 -15.88 15.64
C ALA A 498 15.09 -16.24 16.56
N GLU A 499 16.30 -15.75 16.26
CA GLU A 499 17.49 -15.87 17.11
C GLU A 499 17.26 -15.21 18.47
N GLU A 500 16.69 -14.00 18.51
CA GLU A 500 16.37 -13.31 19.77
C GLU A 500 15.32 -14.07 20.60
N LYS A 501 14.28 -14.61 19.96
CA LYS A 501 13.29 -15.47 20.64
C LYS A 501 13.92 -16.75 21.18
N LEU A 502 14.80 -17.38 20.41
CA LEU A 502 15.53 -18.57 20.84
C LEU A 502 16.41 -18.25 22.04
N GLN A 503 17.18 -17.16 21.99
CA GLN A 503 18.00 -16.68 23.10
C GLN A 503 17.16 -16.39 24.35
N LYS A 504 16.01 -15.71 24.21
CA LYS A 504 15.09 -15.48 25.34
C LYS A 504 14.56 -16.79 25.94
N SER A 505 14.27 -17.79 25.11
CA SER A 505 13.79 -19.10 25.56
C SER A 505 14.89 -19.89 26.29
N GLN A 506 16.12 -19.86 25.78
CA GLN A 506 17.29 -20.49 26.40
C GLN A 506 17.63 -19.81 27.73
N ALA A 507 17.66 -18.47 27.76
CA ALA A 507 17.88 -17.71 28.98
C ALA A 507 16.80 -18.00 30.04
N LYS A 508 15.54 -18.23 29.63
CA LYS A 508 14.47 -18.64 30.54
C LYS A 508 14.75 -20.03 31.13
N LYS A 509 15.10 -21.02 30.31
CA LYS A 509 15.44 -22.38 30.77
C LYS A 509 16.65 -22.37 31.71
N GLN A 510 17.71 -21.65 31.37
CA GLN A 510 18.89 -21.51 32.23
C GLN A 510 18.56 -20.87 33.58
N ARG A 511 17.64 -19.89 33.61
CA ARG A 511 17.16 -19.29 34.87
C ARG A 511 16.37 -20.28 35.72
N GLU A 512 15.53 -21.12 35.11
CA GLU A 512 14.75 -22.15 35.80
C GLU A 512 15.68 -23.26 36.35
N GLU A 513 16.65 -23.72 35.56
CA GLU A 513 17.67 -24.69 36.00
C GLU A 513 18.53 -24.14 37.14
N ALA A 514 18.98 -22.89 37.05
CA ALA A 514 19.74 -22.25 38.13
C ALA A 514 18.91 -22.08 39.41
N GLN A 515 17.59 -21.88 39.31
CA GLN A 515 16.70 -21.84 40.46
C GLN A 515 16.57 -23.22 41.12
N LEU A 516 16.38 -24.28 40.33
CA LEU A 516 16.33 -25.66 40.79
C LEU A 516 17.65 -26.07 41.48
N GLN A 517 18.79 -25.77 40.86
CA GLN A 517 20.10 -26.05 41.47
C GLN A 517 20.27 -25.35 42.82
N ARG A 518 19.86 -24.07 42.93
CA ARG A 518 19.88 -23.35 44.21
C ARG A 518 18.95 -23.96 45.26
N GLN A 519 17.78 -24.46 44.87
CA GLN A 519 16.87 -25.14 45.79
C GLN A 519 17.49 -26.44 46.31
N VAL A 520 18.06 -27.26 45.42
CA VAL A 520 18.75 -28.51 45.79
C VAL A 520 19.93 -28.22 46.71
N GLU A 521 20.74 -27.20 46.41
CA GLU A 521 21.87 -26.82 47.27
C GLU A 521 21.40 -26.37 48.67
N LEU A 522 20.31 -25.59 48.74
CA LEU A 522 19.72 -25.18 50.02
C LEU A 522 19.16 -26.36 50.82
N GLU A 523 18.53 -27.34 50.17
CA GLU A 523 18.06 -28.56 50.82
C GLU A 523 19.22 -29.44 51.32
N GLN A 524 20.26 -29.64 50.51
CA GLN A 524 21.45 -30.37 50.92
C GLN A 524 22.08 -29.73 52.16
N ARG A 525 22.24 -28.40 52.18
CA ARG A 525 22.73 -27.68 53.37
C ARG A 525 21.83 -27.83 54.59
N ARG A 526 20.50 -27.95 54.40
CA ARG A 526 19.56 -28.19 55.51
C ARG A 526 19.70 -29.60 56.07
N VAL A 527 19.78 -30.61 55.21
CA VAL A 527 19.98 -32.02 55.59
C VAL A 527 21.31 -32.20 56.31
N GLU A 528 22.38 -31.59 55.79
CA GLU A 528 23.71 -31.64 56.42
C GLU A 528 23.70 -31.00 57.81
N ARG A 529 23.05 -29.84 57.97
CA ARG A 529 22.86 -29.21 59.29
C ARG A 529 22.05 -30.08 60.25
N GLN A 530 21.04 -30.80 59.77
CA GLN A 530 20.26 -31.74 60.61
C GLN A 530 21.13 -32.91 61.06
N ARG A 531 21.84 -33.56 60.15
CA ARG A 531 22.78 -34.65 60.48
C ARG A 531 23.83 -34.19 61.50
N LEU A 532 24.39 -32.99 61.33
CA LEU A 532 25.36 -32.44 62.28
C LEU A 532 24.75 -32.18 63.66
N LYS A 533 23.46 -31.79 63.73
CA LYS A 533 22.73 -31.63 65.00
C LYS A 533 22.48 -32.98 65.67
N GLU A 534 22.02 -33.98 64.91
CA GLU A 534 21.78 -35.34 65.41
C GLU A 534 23.07 -35.97 65.96
N MET A 535 24.18 -35.83 65.23
CA MET A 535 25.50 -36.27 65.70
C MET A 535 25.90 -35.59 67.02
N ARG A 536 25.68 -34.27 67.14
CA ARG A 536 25.96 -33.54 68.38
C ARG A 536 25.04 -33.95 69.53
N GLU A 537 23.78 -34.29 69.26
CA GLU A 537 22.85 -34.81 70.27
C GLU A 537 23.24 -36.22 70.72
N GLN A 538 23.61 -37.11 69.80
CA GLN A 538 24.12 -38.45 70.13
C GLN A 538 25.37 -38.35 70.99
N GLU A 539 26.34 -37.51 70.61
CA GLU A 539 27.56 -37.30 71.40
C GLU A 539 27.25 -36.73 72.81
N ARG A 540 26.26 -35.83 72.93
CA ARG A 540 25.80 -35.32 74.23
C ARG A 540 25.10 -36.40 75.05
N ALA A 541 24.27 -37.23 74.43
CA ALA A 541 23.56 -38.33 75.08
C ALA A 541 24.54 -39.40 75.59
N GLU A 542 25.55 -39.74 74.80
CA GLU A 542 26.62 -40.67 75.18
C GLU A 542 27.45 -40.11 76.35
N LYS A 543 27.87 -38.84 76.27
CA LYS A 543 28.55 -38.16 77.39
C LYS A 543 27.69 -38.10 78.66
N ALA A 544 26.37 -37.94 78.52
CA ALA A 544 25.44 -37.96 79.65
C ALA A 544 25.29 -39.38 80.24
N ALA A 545 25.21 -40.41 79.40
CA ALA A 545 25.16 -41.81 79.81
C ALA A 545 26.44 -42.23 80.54
N ASP A 546 27.61 -41.82 80.06
CA ASP A 546 28.89 -42.06 80.73
C ASP A 546 28.98 -41.36 82.09
N ARG A 547 28.47 -40.13 82.20
CA ARG A 547 28.36 -39.42 83.48
C ARG A 547 27.41 -40.15 84.42
N ALA A 548 26.26 -40.63 83.94
CA ALA A 548 25.31 -41.39 84.73
C ALA A 548 25.94 -42.70 85.25
N ARG A 549 26.64 -43.46 84.41
CA ARG A 549 27.39 -44.67 84.81
C ARG A 549 28.45 -44.37 85.87
N LYS A 550 29.19 -43.26 85.74
CA LYS A 550 30.15 -42.82 86.77
C LYS A 550 29.47 -42.47 88.09
N VAL A 551 28.33 -41.80 88.05
CA VAL A 551 27.54 -41.46 89.25
C VAL A 551 26.98 -42.73 89.90
N GLU A 552 26.48 -43.69 89.12
CA GLU A 552 26.03 -44.99 89.64
C GLU A 552 27.17 -45.78 90.29
N ALA A 553 28.33 -45.85 89.64
CA ALA A 553 29.52 -46.49 90.22
C ALA A 553 29.97 -45.81 91.53
N GLN A 554 29.89 -44.47 91.59
CA GLN A 554 30.16 -43.70 92.81
C GLN A 554 29.10 -43.95 93.89
N HIS A 555 27.83 -44.07 93.51
CA HIS A 555 26.76 -44.43 94.44
C HIS A 555 27.00 -45.83 94.99
N GLN A 556 27.25 -46.83 94.14
CA GLN A 556 27.54 -48.21 94.55
C GLN A 556 28.74 -48.31 95.50
N THR A 557 29.84 -47.59 95.21
CA THR A 557 31.00 -47.52 96.11
C THR A 557 30.66 -46.84 97.45
N LYS A 558 29.87 -45.77 97.44
CA LYS A 558 29.35 -45.16 98.68
C LYS A 558 28.40 -46.08 99.45
N THR A 559 27.56 -46.88 98.80
CA THR A 559 26.69 -47.86 99.47
C THR A 559 27.52 -48.96 100.13
N ILE A 560 28.59 -49.43 99.46
CA ILE A 560 29.55 -50.39 100.02
C ILE A 560 30.28 -49.77 101.23
N GLN A 561 30.72 -48.51 101.16
CA GLN A 561 31.35 -47.81 102.29
C GLN A 561 30.39 -47.57 103.46
N GLN A 562 29.12 -47.19 103.20
CA GLN A 562 28.11 -47.04 104.26
C GLN A 562 27.72 -48.37 104.90
N ALA A 563 27.70 -49.47 104.13
CA ALA A 563 27.51 -50.82 104.69
C ALA A 563 28.68 -51.24 105.61
N GLN A 564 29.90 -50.79 105.32
CA GLN A 564 31.06 -50.98 106.21
C GLN A 564 31.01 -50.11 107.48
N GLN A 565 30.49 -48.88 107.39
CA GLN A 565 30.36 -47.98 108.55
C GLN A 565 29.23 -48.37 109.52
N ARG A 566 28.17 -49.07 109.05
CA ARG A 566 27.08 -49.56 109.90
C ARG A 566 27.44 -50.72 110.85
N LYS A 567 28.68 -51.25 110.80
CA LYS A 567 29.18 -52.22 111.80
C LYS A 567 29.75 -51.56 113.07
N ARG A 568 29.77 -50.23 113.22
CA ARG A 568 30.24 -49.56 114.44
C ARG A 568 29.34 -48.39 114.87
N LYS A 569 28.71 -48.59 116.03
CA LYS A 569 28.14 -47.64 117.01
C LYS A 569 26.68 -47.20 116.88
N ALA A 570 26.02 -47.23 118.05
CA ALA A 570 24.68 -46.74 118.40
C ALA A 570 24.82 -45.46 119.31
N PRO A 571 23.75 -44.85 119.87
CA PRO A 571 23.19 -43.57 119.39
C PRO A 571 23.16 -42.45 120.46
N ARG A 572 22.99 -41.16 120.07
CA ARG A 572 22.42 -40.13 120.98
C ARG A 572 21.89 -38.83 120.31
N VAL A 573 20.58 -38.62 120.56
CA VAL A 573 19.64 -37.47 120.75
C VAL A 573 19.98 -35.99 120.39
N ALA A 574 18.93 -35.32 119.88
CA ALA A 574 18.65 -33.95 119.36
C ALA A 574 18.75 -32.76 120.37
N PRO A 575 18.60 -31.43 120.02
CA PRO A 575 17.33 -30.76 119.62
C PRO A 575 17.49 -29.45 118.73
N PRO A 576 16.61 -28.41 118.71
CA PRO A 576 15.42 -28.26 117.84
C PRO A 576 15.27 -26.95 117.02
N SER A 577 14.31 -26.99 116.08
CA SER A 577 13.44 -25.94 115.47
C SER A 577 14.00 -24.64 114.85
N ASN A 578 13.59 -24.37 113.60
CA ASN A 578 12.69 -23.24 113.36
C ASN A 578 11.75 -23.46 112.16
N LYS A 579 10.46 -23.28 112.43
CA LYS A 579 9.35 -23.33 111.47
C LYS A 579 9.29 -22.01 110.68
N ARG A 580 9.02 -22.10 109.37
CA ARG A 580 8.16 -21.12 108.71
C ARG A 580 7.31 -21.79 107.62
N GLN A 581 5.99 -21.66 107.79
CA GLN A 581 4.90 -22.10 106.93
C GLN A 581 4.94 -21.32 105.58
N LYS A 582 4.74 -21.94 104.42
CA LYS A 582 3.48 -22.41 103.75
C LYS A 582 2.53 -21.29 103.28
N ARG A 583 2.34 -21.20 101.96
CA ARG A 583 1.10 -20.87 101.19
C ARG A 583 1.34 -21.47 99.78
N ALA A 584 0.63 -22.46 99.21
CA ALA A 584 -0.79 -22.84 99.11
C ALA A 584 -1.61 -21.97 98.12
N GLY A 585 -2.19 -22.65 97.12
CA GLY A 585 -3.14 -22.16 96.11
C GLY A 585 -2.82 -22.76 94.73
N ALA A 586 -3.26 -23.98 94.35
CA ALA A 586 -4.60 -24.35 93.85
C ALA A 586 -4.99 -23.56 92.58
N ALA A 587 -5.57 -24.11 91.51
CA ALA A 587 -5.96 -25.45 91.09
C ALA A 587 -6.37 -25.35 89.59
N GLN A 588 -6.34 -26.48 88.86
CA GLN A 588 -7.26 -26.97 87.80
C GLN A 588 -7.67 -26.04 86.63
N ALA A 589 -8.07 -26.47 85.43
CA ALA A 589 -8.08 -27.68 84.61
C ALA A 589 -8.74 -27.26 83.26
N GLY A 590 -8.59 -28.03 82.17
CA GLY A 590 -9.34 -27.88 80.90
C GLY A 590 -8.45 -27.74 79.66
N VAL A 591 -8.16 -28.80 78.89
CA VAL A 591 -8.95 -29.51 77.85
C VAL A 591 -8.95 -28.78 76.49
N GLN A 592 -8.33 -29.45 75.49
CA GLN A 592 -8.54 -29.44 74.01
C GLN A 592 -8.41 -28.07 73.27
N THR A 593 -7.99 -27.90 72.00
CA THR A 593 -7.85 -28.69 70.76
C THR A 593 -7.04 -27.83 69.75
N GLY A 594 -6.34 -28.46 68.80
CA GLY A 594 -6.28 -28.06 67.37
C GLY A 594 -5.48 -26.82 66.89
N ASP A 595 -4.70 -27.08 65.83
CA ASP A 595 -4.36 -26.22 64.68
C ASP A 595 -3.11 -25.29 64.64
N GLU A 596 -2.20 -25.71 63.75
CA GLU A 596 -1.56 -24.97 62.62
C GLU A 596 -0.55 -23.81 62.81
N PRO A 597 0.36 -23.61 61.82
CA PRO A 597 1.65 -22.96 62.01
C PRO A 597 1.64 -21.44 61.81
N SER A 598 2.54 -20.78 62.55
CA SER A 598 2.84 -19.35 62.49
C SER A 598 3.26 -18.87 61.09
N ALA A 599 2.49 -17.92 60.54
CA ALA A 599 2.77 -17.24 59.27
C ALA A 599 3.91 -16.19 59.38
N ALA A 600 4.69 -16.07 58.30
CA ALA A 600 5.79 -15.11 58.15
C ALA A 600 5.31 -13.63 58.10
N PRO A 601 6.15 -12.65 58.51
CA PRO A 601 5.73 -11.25 58.64
C PRO A 601 5.57 -10.54 57.28
N ALA A 602 4.64 -9.59 57.23
CA ALA A 602 4.29 -8.83 56.03
C ALA A 602 5.43 -7.89 55.55
N LYS A 603 5.69 -7.87 54.23
CA LYS A 603 6.67 -6.96 53.61
C LYS A 603 6.16 -5.52 53.58
N VAL A 604 6.89 -4.62 54.22
CA VAL A 604 6.64 -3.17 54.27
C VAL A 604 7.72 -2.45 53.44
N THR A 605 7.37 -1.38 52.73
CA THR A 605 8.37 -0.55 52.02
C THR A 605 9.12 0.36 53.00
N SER A 606 10.27 0.93 52.60
CA SER A 606 11.12 1.80 53.44
C SER A 606 10.43 3.09 53.95
N ARG A 607 9.18 3.36 53.55
CA ARG A 607 8.34 4.47 54.07
C ARG A 607 7.07 3.98 54.77
N GLY A 608 7.01 2.72 55.22
CA GLY A 608 5.99 2.25 56.17
C GLY A 608 4.61 1.89 55.61
N ARG A 609 4.41 1.81 54.29
CA ARG A 609 3.11 1.39 53.72
C ARG A 609 3.07 -0.13 53.44
N LYS A 610 1.96 -0.77 53.82
CA LYS A 610 1.67 -2.19 53.51
C LYS A 610 1.47 -2.37 52.00
N VAL A 611 2.19 -3.32 51.40
CA VAL A 611 2.03 -3.68 49.98
C VAL A 611 0.87 -4.67 49.84
N LYS A 612 -0.21 -4.28 49.16
CA LYS A 612 -1.25 -5.21 48.68
C LYS A 612 -0.84 -5.70 47.28
N LEU A 613 -0.66 -7.01 47.11
CA LEU A 613 -0.42 -7.62 45.79
C LEU A 613 -1.73 -7.67 44.98
N PRO A 614 -1.73 -7.33 43.68
CA PRO A 614 -2.89 -7.46 42.80
C PRO A 614 -3.32 -8.91 42.61
N GLU A 615 -4.63 -9.14 42.44
CA GLU A 615 -5.27 -10.46 42.39
C GLU A 615 -4.77 -11.41 41.30
N LYS A 616 -4.13 -10.90 40.23
CA LYS A 616 -3.57 -11.74 39.16
C LYS A 616 -2.29 -12.49 39.54
N TYR A 617 -1.76 -12.27 40.74
CA TYR A 617 -0.55 -12.90 41.28
C TYR A 617 -0.77 -13.54 42.65
N ARG A 618 -2.03 -13.81 43.02
CA ARG A 618 -2.37 -14.60 44.21
C ARG A 618 -2.53 -16.07 43.85
#